data_AF-A0A2S9JSX2-F1
#
_entry.id   AF-A0A2S9JSX2-F1
#
_cell.length_a   1.000
_cell.length_b   1.000
_cell.length_c   1.000
_cell.angle_alpha   90.00
_cell.angle_beta   90.00
_cell.angle_gamma   90.00
#
_symmetry.space_group_name_H-M   'P 1'
#
loop_
_entity.id
_entity.type
_entity.pdbx_description
1 polymer ?
#
loop_
_entity_poly.entity_id
_entity_poly.type
_entity_poly.pdbx_seq_one_letter_code
_entity_poly.pdbx_strand_id
1 'polypeptide(L)'
;MKRHIYTGLLLLFGVLAGTFTFSSCQKMERPTMGEIIPDPEDDGSIRILAIGNSFSEDALEEHLYGLFDAAGITVTIGNLYIGGASFYNHESNIRQNRDAYSFRKVNRDGEKTTTAGYTIHRALSEENWTHISFQQVSDSSGLYNTWAARLPFIFDYVAPRAKNPDAKFLLHQTWAYAQNSTHAGFPNYDNDQMKMYEAIVDAVDRAKDLVDIDFIVPAGTAIQNVRTSIIGDNVTRDGYHLNNGIGRYTAACVWFEAITGQSVIGNSYKPAGMSDYEAEIAQHAAHAAITTPLEVTDMVNYKDWGGSFDFIDPIYLDFGQAAGADGWNGVTSPLDGFSITNLRDHHGEFTGVSFVIEERFNGVNTDGVAQTTTDFNMPESVARRSYFGNAGGAFGGMLIEKSVVRFYGLDPEKSYDLCYYGSRNNVSDNRETFYTAKGANEKTTLLNTSNNSTDIACTNGIRPNADGEITVTIGAGPNNTNGTKFFYITSMRIQPSN
;
A
#
# COMPACT_ATOMS: atom_id res chain seq x y z
N MET A 1 -17.93 -98.81 -36.42
CA MET A 1 -18.46 -99.01 -37.78
C MET A 1 -19.33 -97.81 -38.14
N LYS A 2 -18.98 -97.10 -39.22
CA LYS A 2 -19.77 -96.15 -40.05
C LYS A 2 -20.32 -94.88 -39.37
N ARG A 3 -19.79 -93.69 -39.70
CA ARG A 3 -19.98 -92.83 -40.91
C ARG A 3 -21.37 -92.18 -41.02
N HIS A 4 -21.35 -90.85 -40.87
CA HIS A 4 -22.00 -89.77 -41.64
C HIS A 4 -23.43 -89.94 -42.18
N ILE A 5 -24.25 -88.87 -42.08
CA ILE A 5 -24.58 -87.93 -43.18
C ILE A 5 -25.60 -86.86 -42.70
N TYR A 6 -25.27 -85.58 -42.99
CA TYR A 6 -26.06 -84.38 -43.42
C TYR A 6 -27.58 -84.28 -43.11
N THR A 7 -28.25 -83.14 -42.89
CA THR A 7 -28.15 -81.77 -43.47
C THR A 7 -29.19 -80.87 -42.76
N GLY A 8 -29.00 -79.53 -42.72
CA GLY A 8 -30.13 -78.58 -42.83
C GLY A 8 -30.43 -77.55 -41.72
N LEU A 9 -29.86 -76.34 -41.89
CA LEU A 9 -30.54 -75.03 -41.95
C LEU A 9 -31.00 -74.23 -40.68
N LEU A 10 -30.26 -73.12 -40.47
CA LEU A 10 -30.61 -71.71 -40.12
C LEU A 10 -30.93 -71.15 -38.70
N LEU A 11 -30.33 -69.95 -38.48
CA LEU A 11 -30.66 -68.79 -37.61
C LEU A 11 -30.29 -68.88 -36.10
N LEU A 12 -29.73 -67.88 -35.40
CA LEU A 12 -29.19 -66.53 -35.66
C LEU A 12 -28.54 -66.00 -34.34
N PHE A 13 -27.72 -64.94 -34.43
CA PHE A 13 -27.16 -64.06 -33.36
C PHE A 13 -26.03 -64.65 -32.49
N GLY A 14 -24.93 -63.97 -32.20
CA GLY A 14 -24.46 -62.60 -32.41
C GLY A 14 -23.18 -62.45 -31.57
N VAL A 15 -22.09 -61.94 -32.13
CA VAL A 15 -20.74 -61.93 -31.53
C VAL A 15 -20.42 -60.55 -30.96
N LEU A 16 -19.88 -60.50 -29.74
CA LEU A 16 -19.07 -59.37 -29.27
C LEU A 16 -17.78 -59.91 -28.63
N ALA A 17 -16.65 -59.62 -29.27
CA ALA A 17 -15.30 -59.87 -28.76
C ALA A 17 -14.66 -58.53 -28.42
N GLY A 18 -14.17 -58.37 -27.18
CA GLY A 18 -13.43 -57.20 -26.73
C GLY A 18 -11.93 -57.38 -26.94
N THR A 19 -11.29 -56.42 -27.61
CA THR A 19 -9.84 -56.27 -27.76
C THR A 19 -9.35 -55.11 -26.89
N PHE A 20 -8.28 -55.34 -26.13
CA PHE A 20 -7.54 -54.33 -25.39
C PHE A 20 -6.75 -53.42 -26.35
N THR A 21 -6.80 -52.11 -26.15
CA THR A 21 -5.91 -51.13 -26.80
C THR A 21 -5.05 -50.42 -25.75
N PHE A 22 -3.74 -50.42 -25.98
CA PHE A 22 -2.79 -49.58 -25.25
C PHE A 22 -2.96 -48.13 -25.72
N SER A 23 -3.23 -47.21 -24.78
CA SER A 23 -3.31 -45.78 -25.09
C SER A 23 -1.90 -45.19 -25.17
N SER A 24 -1.57 -44.66 -26.35
CA SER A 24 -0.34 -43.92 -26.63
C SER A 24 -0.28 -42.66 -25.76
N CYS A 25 0.89 -42.39 -25.17
CA CYS A 25 1.19 -41.14 -24.49
C CYS A 25 1.18 -40.00 -25.54
N GLN A 26 0.07 -39.29 -25.67
CA GLN A 26 0.01 -38.08 -26.51
C GLN A 26 0.91 -37.01 -25.89
N LYS A 27 2.03 -36.71 -26.56
CA LYS A 27 2.71 -35.42 -26.41
C LYS A 27 1.67 -34.33 -26.65
N MET A 28 1.31 -33.56 -25.62
CA MET A 28 0.55 -32.34 -25.81
C MET A 28 1.35 -31.42 -26.74
N GLU A 29 0.79 -31.06 -27.88
CA GLU A 29 1.38 -30.06 -28.78
C GLU A 29 1.45 -28.71 -28.04
N ARG A 30 2.62 -28.08 -28.10
CA ARG A 30 2.84 -26.74 -27.54
C ARG A 30 2.00 -25.74 -28.34
N PRO A 31 1.21 -24.86 -27.71
CA PRO A 31 0.53 -23.78 -28.41
C PRO A 31 1.55 -22.90 -29.13
N THR A 32 1.19 -22.39 -30.30
CA THR A 32 1.98 -21.40 -31.04
C THR A 32 2.14 -20.13 -30.19
N MET A 33 3.35 -19.89 -29.71
CA MET A 33 3.73 -18.65 -29.03
C MET A 33 3.65 -17.49 -30.04
N GLY A 34 2.99 -16.40 -29.66
CA GLY A 34 3.19 -15.10 -30.33
C GLY A 34 4.67 -14.71 -30.30
N GLU A 35 5.08 -13.82 -31.21
CA GLU A 35 6.47 -13.35 -31.36
C GLU A 35 7.16 -13.16 -30.00
N ILE A 36 8.05 -14.09 -29.66
CA ILE A 36 8.91 -13.99 -28.48
C ILE A 36 9.98 -13.00 -28.88
N ILE A 37 9.92 -11.77 -28.36
CA ILE A 37 11.06 -10.86 -28.44
C ILE A 37 12.24 -11.62 -27.84
N PRO A 38 13.37 -11.77 -28.57
CA PRO A 38 14.49 -12.51 -28.07
C PRO A 38 14.96 -11.88 -26.76
N ASP A 39 14.99 -12.72 -25.73
CA ASP A 39 15.56 -12.43 -24.42
C ASP A 39 17.00 -11.92 -24.62
N PRO A 40 17.37 -10.75 -24.05
CA PRO A 40 18.75 -10.29 -24.15
C PRO A 40 19.70 -11.33 -23.53
N GLU A 41 20.86 -11.53 -24.17
CA GLU A 41 21.95 -12.36 -23.63
C GLU A 41 22.19 -12.04 -22.15
N ASP A 42 22.64 -13.03 -21.38
CA ASP A 42 22.98 -12.82 -19.98
C ASP A 42 24.02 -11.70 -19.87
N ASP A 43 23.54 -10.55 -19.43
CA ASP A 43 24.28 -9.30 -19.31
C ASP A 43 24.63 -9.00 -17.86
N GLY A 44 24.47 -9.98 -16.97
CA GLY A 44 24.71 -9.85 -15.54
C GLY A 44 23.66 -9.01 -14.80
N SER A 45 22.56 -8.62 -15.46
CA SER A 45 21.47 -7.89 -14.81
C SER A 45 20.65 -8.78 -13.88
N ILE A 46 20.15 -8.20 -12.79
CA ILE A 46 19.25 -8.90 -11.88
C ILE A 46 17.86 -8.97 -12.52
N ARG A 47 17.27 -10.16 -12.54
CA ARG A 47 15.93 -10.40 -13.10
C ARG A 47 15.09 -11.17 -12.09
N ILE A 48 14.04 -10.56 -11.57
CA ILE A 48 13.22 -11.07 -10.46
C ILE A 48 11.82 -11.43 -10.97
N LEU A 49 11.36 -12.65 -10.73
CA LEU A 49 9.98 -13.07 -10.96
C LEU A 49 9.31 -13.46 -9.65
N ALA A 50 8.25 -12.76 -9.28
CA ALA A 50 7.37 -13.21 -8.21
C ALA A 50 6.14 -13.93 -8.76
N ILE A 51 5.84 -15.11 -8.21
CA ILE A 51 4.59 -15.82 -8.43
C ILE A 51 3.71 -15.56 -7.20
N GLY A 52 2.74 -14.66 -7.32
CA GLY A 52 2.03 -14.16 -6.16
C GLY A 52 0.71 -13.47 -6.45
N ASN A 53 0.47 -12.38 -5.74
CA ASN A 53 -0.82 -11.70 -5.61
C ASN A 53 -0.63 -10.22 -5.20
N SER A 54 -1.59 -9.62 -4.52
CA SER A 54 -1.51 -8.22 -4.05
C SER A 54 -0.39 -7.97 -3.03
N PHE A 55 0.12 -9.00 -2.33
CA PHE A 55 1.24 -8.84 -1.41
C PHE A 55 2.59 -8.81 -2.15
N SER A 56 2.74 -9.53 -3.27
CA SER A 56 3.94 -9.33 -4.12
C SER A 56 3.87 -7.99 -4.85
N GLU A 57 2.68 -7.52 -5.21
CA GLU A 57 2.49 -6.16 -5.73
C GLU A 57 2.99 -5.10 -4.73
N ASP A 58 2.55 -5.19 -3.47
CA ASP A 58 2.96 -4.25 -2.42
C ASP A 58 4.49 -4.21 -2.20
N ALA A 59 5.19 -5.34 -2.35
CA ALA A 59 6.63 -5.40 -2.12
C ALA A 59 7.49 -4.97 -3.33
N LEU A 60 7.01 -5.19 -4.56
CA LEU A 60 7.86 -5.17 -5.75
C LEU A 60 7.58 -3.99 -6.69
N GLU A 61 6.31 -3.59 -6.82
CA GLU A 61 5.87 -2.87 -8.02
C GLU A 61 6.05 -1.35 -7.97
N GLU A 62 6.35 -0.79 -6.80
CA GLU A 62 6.39 0.67 -6.60
C GLU A 62 7.79 1.20 -6.26
N HIS A 63 8.48 0.56 -5.31
CA HIS A 63 9.72 1.11 -4.74
C HIS A 63 10.98 0.33 -5.06
N LEU A 64 10.87 -0.97 -5.34
CA LEU A 64 12.04 -1.85 -5.47
C LEU A 64 12.96 -1.42 -6.62
N TYR A 65 12.40 -1.05 -7.78
CA TYR A 65 13.20 -0.56 -8.91
C TYR A 65 14.04 0.66 -8.51
N GLY A 66 13.46 1.63 -7.78
CA GLY A 66 14.16 2.84 -7.37
C GLY A 66 15.34 2.56 -6.44
N LEU A 67 15.21 1.57 -5.54
CA LEU A 67 16.32 1.13 -4.68
C LEU A 67 17.48 0.55 -5.49
N PHE A 68 17.18 -0.28 -6.50
CA PHE A 68 18.19 -0.83 -7.41
C PHE A 68 18.85 0.26 -8.28
N ASP A 69 18.06 1.18 -8.83
CA ASP A 69 18.54 2.30 -9.65
C ASP A 69 19.46 3.23 -8.86
N ALA A 70 19.08 3.59 -7.62
CA ALA A 70 19.94 4.38 -6.73
C ALA A 70 21.25 3.68 -6.35
N ALA A 71 21.28 2.34 -6.37
CA ALA A 71 22.50 1.56 -6.17
C ALA A 71 23.31 1.35 -7.47
N GLY A 72 22.82 1.84 -8.61
CA GLY A 72 23.44 1.63 -9.93
C GLY A 72 23.37 0.19 -10.42
N ILE A 73 22.36 -0.57 -9.99
CA ILE A 73 22.17 -1.98 -10.32
C ILE A 73 21.01 -2.13 -11.29
N THR A 74 21.29 -2.58 -12.52
CA THR A 74 20.25 -2.84 -13.51
C THR A 74 19.37 -4.01 -13.09
N VAL A 75 18.05 -3.78 -13.04
CA VAL A 75 17.06 -4.80 -12.65
C VAL A 75 15.88 -4.87 -13.61
N THR A 76 15.36 -6.08 -13.85
CA THR A 76 14.02 -6.32 -14.41
C THR A 76 13.16 -6.99 -13.34
N ILE A 77 11.95 -6.47 -13.10
CA ILE A 77 11.04 -6.99 -12.07
C ILE A 77 9.75 -7.46 -12.73
N GLY A 78 9.40 -8.73 -12.57
CA GLY A 78 8.14 -9.31 -12.99
C GLY A 78 7.30 -9.76 -11.80
N ASN A 79 6.03 -9.37 -11.77
CA ASN A 79 5.03 -9.90 -10.84
C ASN A 79 3.94 -10.63 -11.62
N LEU A 80 3.81 -11.93 -11.37
CA LEU A 80 2.77 -12.77 -11.94
C LEU A 80 1.55 -12.75 -11.01
N TYR A 81 0.64 -11.83 -11.27
CA TYR A 81 -0.40 -11.40 -10.34
C TYR A 81 -1.76 -12.08 -10.60
N ILE A 82 -2.36 -12.60 -9.52
CA ILE A 82 -3.80 -12.85 -9.38
C ILE A 82 -4.22 -12.36 -7.98
N GLY A 83 -5.25 -11.51 -7.89
CA GLY A 83 -5.74 -11.02 -6.59
C GLY A 83 -6.17 -12.16 -5.67
N GLY A 84 -5.62 -12.20 -4.44
CA GLY A 84 -5.91 -13.24 -3.45
C GLY A 84 -5.47 -14.66 -3.84
N ALA A 85 -4.57 -14.83 -4.82
CA ALA A 85 -4.13 -16.17 -5.20
C ALA A 85 -3.35 -16.86 -4.07
N SER A 86 -3.79 -18.09 -3.78
CA SER A 86 -3.15 -19.05 -2.91
C SER A 86 -2.31 -20.06 -3.72
N PHE A 87 -1.51 -20.86 -3.04
CA PHE A 87 -0.87 -22.02 -3.67
C PHE A 87 -1.87 -23.01 -4.31
N TYR A 88 -3.11 -23.11 -3.80
CA TYR A 88 -4.15 -23.89 -4.49
C TYR A 88 -4.43 -23.33 -5.88
N ASN A 89 -4.55 -22.00 -5.99
CA ASN A 89 -4.83 -21.34 -7.26
C ASN A 89 -3.64 -21.53 -8.22
N HIS A 90 -2.40 -21.36 -7.74
CA HIS A 90 -1.21 -21.55 -8.55
C HIS A 90 -1.08 -22.98 -9.08
N GLU A 91 -1.24 -24.00 -8.21
CA GLU A 91 -1.28 -25.40 -8.64
C GLU A 91 -2.40 -25.67 -9.65
N SER A 92 -3.62 -25.20 -9.39
CA SER A 92 -4.75 -25.39 -10.30
C SER A 92 -4.46 -24.80 -11.68
N ASN A 93 -3.85 -23.61 -11.72
CA ASN A 93 -3.47 -22.94 -12.97
C ASN A 93 -2.33 -23.69 -13.68
N ILE A 94 -1.37 -24.25 -12.95
CA ILE A 94 -0.31 -25.11 -13.50
C ILE A 94 -0.91 -26.35 -14.17
N ARG A 95 -1.77 -27.08 -13.46
CA ARG A 95 -2.36 -28.34 -13.96
C ARG A 95 -3.17 -28.16 -15.23
N GLN A 96 -3.78 -26.99 -15.38
CA GLN A 96 -4.67 -26.68 -16.50
C GLN A 96 -4.01 -25.76 -17.54
N ASN A 97 -2.74 -25.37 -17.33
CA ASN A 97 -2.03 -24.37 -18.12
C ASN A 97 -2.87 -23.10 -18.38
N ARG A 98 -3.58 -22.61 -17.36
CA ARG A 98 -4.48 -21.46 -17.49
C ARG A 98 -3.70 -20.16 -17.66
N ASP A 99 -4.15 -19.34 -18.59
CA ASP A 99 -3.69 -17.98 -18.86
C ASP A 99 -4.36 -16.95 -17.91
N ALA A 100 -4.41 -17.30 -16.62
CA ALA A 100 -5.20 -16.57 -15.63
C ALA A 100 -4.51 -15.33 -15.04
N TYR A 101 -3.22 -15.12 -15.34
CA TYR A 101 -2.42 -14.12 -14.66
C TYR A 101 -2.41 -12.78 -15.41
N SER A 102 -2.37 -11.69 -14.63
CA SER A 102 -1.91 -10.39 -15.08
C SER A 102 -0.41 -10.33 -14.84
N PHE A 103 0.39 -10.34 -15.91
CA PHE A 103 1.83 -10.18 -15.80
C PHE A 103 2.20 -8.71 -15.83
N ARG A 104 2.81 -8.25 -14.74
CA ARG A 104 3.17 -6.85 -14.51
C ARG A 104 4.68 -6.77 -14.45
N LYS A 105 5.29 -6.01 -15.35
CA LYS A 105 6.73 -6.01 -15.54
C LYS A 105 7.28 -4.59 -15.54
N VAL A 106 8.25 -4.34 -14.68
CA VAL A 106 9.12 -3.16 -14.72
C VAL A 106 10.36 -3.54 -15.53
N ASN A 107 10.57 -2.86 -16.65
CA ASN A 107 11.75 -3.07 -17.48
C ASN A 107 12.99 -2.36 -16.88
N ARG A 108 14.11 -2.45 -17.59
CA ARG A 108 15.40 -1.90 -17.16
C ARG A 108 15.48 -0.38 -17.16
N ASP A 109 14.52 0.27 -17.82
CA ASP A 109 14.38 1.73 -17.86
C ASP A 109 13.36 2.21 -16.80
N GLY A 110 12.85 1.31 -15.96
CA GLY A 110 11.88 1.61 -14.92
C GLY A 110 10.44 1.70 -15.43
N GLU A 111 10.19 1.40 -16.70
CA GLU A 111 8.85 1.46 -17.28
C GLU A 111 8.04 0.23 -16.90
N LYS A 112 6.86 0.47 -16.36
CA LYS A 112 5.92 -0.57 -15.94
C LYS A 112 4.91 -0.88 -17.05
N THR A 113 4.80 -2.15 -17.40
CA THR A 113 3.79 -2.68 -18.32
C THR A 113 2.90 -3.71 -17.62
N THR A 114 1.65 -3.82 -18.05
CA THR A 114 0.69 -4.79 -17.53
C THR A 114 0.04 -5.52 -18.69
N THR A 115 0.15 -6.85 -18.71
CA THR A 115 -0.42 -7.68 -19.76
C THR A 115 -1.26 -8.80 -19.16
N ALA A 116 -2.53 -8.90 -19.54
CA ALA A 116 -3.40 -10.01 -19.12
C ALA A 116 -3.13 -11.28 -19.95
N GLY A 117 -3.71 -12.41 -19.54
CA GLY A 117 -3.65 -13.64 -20.34
C GLY A 117 -2.30 -14.35 -20.26
N TYR A 118 -1.64 -14.33 -19.10
CA TYR A 118 -0.37 -15.02 -18.91
C TYR A 118 -0.54 -16.36 -18.22
N THR A 119 0.24 -17.35 -18.65
CA THR A 119 0.50 -18.59 -17.92
C THR A 119 1.81 -18.46 -17.15
N ILE A 120 2.01 -19.28 -16.11
CA ILE A 120 3.33 -19.40 -15.46
C ILE A 120 4.40 -19.81 -16.47
N HIS A 121 4.08 -20.72 -17.39
CA HIS A 121 5.02 -21.17 -18.43
C HIS A 121 5.50 -20.02 -19.32
N ARG A 122 4.58 -19.16 -19.77
CA ARG A 122 4.91 -18.00 -20.61
C ARG A 122 5.84 -17.06 -19.84
N ALA A 123 5.49 -16.69 -18.61
CA ALA A 123 6.30 -15.78 -17.79
C ALA A 123 7.73 -16.31 -17.57
N LEU A 124 7.89 -17.60 -17.26
CA LEU A 124 9.20 -18.25 -17.13
C LEU A 124 10.03 -18.22 -18.42
N SER A 125 9.39 -18.13 -19.57
CA SER A 125 10.06 -18.10 -20.87
C SER A 125 10.45 -16.71 -21.35
N GLU A 126 10.01 -15.63 -20.70
CA GLU A 126 10.27 -14.27 -21.19
C GLU A 126 11.66 -13.73 -20.84
N GLU A 127 12.24 -14.21 -19.74
CA GLU A 127 13.52 -13.72 -19.22
C GLU A 127 14.34 -14.88 -18.66
N ASN A 128 15.66 -14.72 -18.67
CA ASN A 128 16.59 -15.53 -17.88
C ASN A 128 16.53 -15.11 -16.40
N TRP A 129 15.38 -15.36 -15.76
CA TRP A 129 15.14 -14.99 -14.36
C TRP A 129 16.26 -15.48 -13.45
N THR A 130 16.91 -14.55 -12.77
CA THR A 130 17.97 -14.83 -11.77
C THR A 130 17.39 -15.18 -10.41
N HIS A 131 16.17 -14.69 -10.11
CA HIS A 131 15.51 -14.83 -8.82
C HIS A 131 14.03 -15.13 -9.07
N ILE A 132 13.50 -16.21 -8.49
CA ILE A 132 12.09 -16.61 -8.61
C ILE A 132 11.51 -16.86 -7.22
N SER A 133 10.43 -16.14 -6.88
CA SER A 133 9.83 -16.21 -5.55
C SER A 133 8.47 -16.90 -5.52
N PHE A 134 8.19 -17.50 -4.36
CA PHE A 134 6.89 -18.09 -4.02
C PHE A 134 6.34 -17.47 -2.73
N GLN A 135 5.02 -17.34 -2.66
CA GLN A 135 4.33 -16.95 -1.44
C GLN A 135 2.94 -17.59 -1.35
N GLN A 136 2.45 -17.76 -0.13
CA GLN A 136 1.07 -18.15 0.14
C GLN A 136 0.14 -16.91 0.17
N VAL A 137 -1.17 -17.14 0.03
CA VAL A 137 -2.19 -16.14 0.35
C VAL A 137 -2.17 -15.79 1.84
N SER A 138 -2.46 -14.54 2.19
CA SER A 138 -2.20 -14.00 3.53
C SER A 138 -3.04 -14.61 4.66
N ASP A 139 -4.25 -15.10 4.38
CA ASP A 139 -5.06 -15.78 5.40
C ASP A 139 -4.51 -17.15 5.78
N SER A 140 -3.69 -17.74 4.91
CA SER A 140 -3.11 -19.09 5.03
C SER A 140 -1.59 -19.07 5.21
N SER A 141 -0.96 -17.89 5.26
CA SER A 141 0.50 -17.74 5.26
C SER A 141 1.15 -18.36 6.50
N GLY A 142 0.49 -18.33 7.66
CA GLY A 142 0.94 -19.00 8.88
C GLY A 142 0.46 -20.45 9.03
N LEU A 143 -0.19 -21.02 8.03
CA LEU A 143 -0.71 -22.39 8.07
C LEU A 143 0.23 -23.35 7.32
N TYR A 144 1.27 -23.84 8.00
CA TYR A 144 2.31 -24.72 7.43
C TYR A 144 1.77 -25.86 6.54
N ASN A 145 0.68 -26.52 6.95
CA ASN A 145 0.11 -27.63 6.18
C ASN A 145 -0.30 -27.23 4.75
N THR A 146 -0.64 -25.96 4.51
CA THR A 146 -0.98 -25.44 3.18
C THR A 146 0.26 -25.26 2.30
N TRP A 147 1.42 -25.00 2.90
CA TRP A 147 2.73 -24.98 2.24
C TRP A 147 3.14 -26.41 1.88
N ALA A 148 3.19 -27.30 2.87
CA ALA A 148 3.56 -28.71 2.70
C ALA A 148 2.73 -29.44 1.65
N ALA A 149 1.43 -29.12 1.54
CA ALA A 149 0.55 -29.76 0.57
C ALA A 149 0.79 -29.35 -0.89
N ARG A 150 1.47 -28.23 -1.16
CA ARG A 150 1.40 -27.56 -2.48
C ARG A 150 2.73 -27.01 -3.01
N LEU A 151 3.57 -26.46 -2.13
CA LEU A 151 4.84 -25.86 -2.55
C LEU A 151 5.71 -26.84 -3.36
N PRO A 152 5.87 -28.13 -2.97
CA PRO A 152 6.63 -29.10 -3.78
C PRO A 152 6.13 -29.22 -5.21
N PHE A 153 4.82 -29.33 -5.42
CA PHE A 153 4.25 -29.46 -6.77
C PHE A 153 4.50 -28.20 -7.62
N ILE A 154 4.35 -27.01 -7.02
CA ILE A 154 4.58 -25.74 -7.72
C ILE A 154 6.07 -25.61 -8.07
N PHE A 155 6.95 -25.91 -7.13
CA PHE A 155 8.40 -25.88 -7.33
C PHE A 155 8.85 -26.84 -8.42
N ASP A 156 8.42 -28.11 -8.38
CA ASP A 156 8.74 -29.13 -9.38
C ASP A 156 8.26 -28.76 -10.79
N TYR A 157 7.24 -27.91 -10.89
CA TYR A 157 6.84 -27.34 -12.16
C TYR A 157 7.74 -26.17 -12.59
N VAL A 158 8.06 -25.26 -11.67
CA VAL A 158 8.75 -24.00 -11.97
C VAL A 158 10.25 -24.18 -12.16
N ALA A 159 10.94 -24.85 -11.23
CA ALA A 159 12.40 -24.89 -11.22
C ALA A 159 13.01 -25.52 -12.48
N PRO A 160 12.53 -26.67 -13.00
CA PRO A 160 13.06 -27.23 -14.25
C PRO A 160 12.73 -26.42 -15.51
N ARG A 161 11.91 -25.38 -15.40
CA ARG A 161 11.50 -24.49 -16.50
C ARG A 161 12.15 -23.11 -16.44
N ALA A 162 12.89 -22.79 -15.38
CA ALA A 162 13.75 -21.61 -15.36
C ALA A 162 14.83 -21.79 -16.44
N LYS A 163 14.98 -20.78 -17.32
CA LYS A 163 15.99 -20.81 -18.39
C LYS A 163 17.41 -20.67 -17.85
N ASN A 164 17.57 -19.88 -16.79
CA ASN A 164 18.83 -19.69 -16.11
C ASN A 164 19.10 -20.89 -15.17
N PRO A 165 20.15 -21.69 -15.42
CA PRO A 165 20.48 -22.83 -14.55
C PRO A 165 20.94 -22.41 -13.16
N ASP A 166 21.36 -21.16 -12.98
CA ASP A 166 21.83 -20.58 -11.71
C ASP A 166 20.73 -19.75 -11.01
N ALA A 167 19.48 -19.85 -11.48
CA ALA A 167 18.35 -19.15 -10.88
C ALA A 167 18.19 -19.48 -9.40
N LYS A 168 18.01 -18.44 -8.59
CA LYS A 168 17.79 -18.53 -7.16
C LYS A 168 16.30 -18.62 -6.85
N PHE A 169 15.92 -19.56 -6.00
CA PHE A 169 14.54 -19.75 -5.58
C PHE A 169 14.35 -19.26 -4.14
N LEU A 170 13.34 -18.43 -3.93
CA LEU A 170 13.13 -17.75 -2.66
C LEU A 170 11.69 -17.87 -2.15
N LEU A 171 11.54 -17.85 -0.83
CA LEU A 171 10.23 -17.70 -0.20
C LEU A 171 10.07 -16.25 0.27
N HIS A 172 8.96 -15.62 -0.14
CA HIS A 172 8.60 -14.31 0.38
C HIS A 172 7.78 -14.49 1.66
N GLN A 173 8.41 -14.26 2.81
CA GLN A 173 7.76 -14.26 4.12
C GLN A 173 6.93 -12.97 4.23
N THR A 174 5.62 -13.10 4.11
CA THR A 174 4.67 -11.98 4.18
C THR A 174 4.42 -11.53 5.63
N TRP A 175 3.63 -10.46 5.81
CA TRP A 175 3.38 -9.84 7.12
C TRP A 175 2.04 -10.26 7.75
N ALA A 176 1.98 -10.11 9.07
CA ALA A 176 0.74 -10.21 9.83
C ALA A 176 -0.17 -8.99 9.58
N TYR A 177 -1.48 -9.19 9.73
CA TYR A 177 -2.48 -8.13 9.65
C TYR A 177 -2.33 -7.10 10.78
N ALA A 178 -2.97 -5.94 10.62
CA ALA A 178 -3.10 -4.95 11.70
C ALA A 178 -3.88 -5.55 12.88
N GLN A 179 -3.59 -5.09 14.10
CA GLN A 179 -4.25 -5.49 15.34
C GLN A 179 -5.77 -5.30 15.28
N ASN A 180 -6.23 -4.26 14.59
CA ASN A 180 -7.65 -3.93 14.40
C ASN A 180 -8.25 -4.50 13.10
N SER A 181 -7.53 -5.38 12.40
CA SER A 181 -7.99 -5.92 11.13
C SER A 181 -9.30 -6.69 11.28
N THR A 182 -10.25 -6.43 10.38
CA THR A 182 -11.52 -7.17 10.30
C THR A 182 -11.49 -8.21 9.17
N HIS A 183 -10.31 -8.54 8.64
CA HIS A 183 -10.18 -9.48 7.53
C HIS A 183 -10.67 -10.86 7.94
N ALA A 184 -11.49 -11.51 7.11
CA ALA A 184 -12.14 -12.78 7.43
C ALA A 184 -11.16 -13.95 7.67
N GLY A 185 -9.91 -13.80 7.24
CA GLY A 185 -8.82 -14.74 7.50
C GLY A 185 -8.12 -14.57 8.85
N PHE A 186 -8.27 -13.43 9.53
CA PHE A 186 -7.59 -13.16 10.79
C PHE A 186 -8.00 -14.08 11.95
N PRO A 187 -9.27 -14.57 12.01
CA PRO A 187 -9.66 -15.59 12.99
C PRO A 187 -8.86 -16.90 12.94
N ASN A 188 -8.16 -17.21 11.84
CA ASN A 188 -7.22 -18.35 11.80
C ASN A 188 -6.09 -18.21 12.84
N TYR A 189 -5.84 -16.98 13.30
CA TYR A 189 -4.82 -16.59 14.25
C TYR A 189 -5.43 -15.90 15.47
N ASP A 190 -6.66 -16.26 15.83
CA ASP A 190 -7.43 -15.71 16.97
C ASP A 190 -7.66 -14.19 16.91
N ASN A 191 -7.51 -13.57 15.74
CA ASN A 191 -7.47 -12.10 15.58
C ASN A 191 -6.32 -11.44 16.37
N ASP A 192 -5.20 -12.13 16.51
CA ASP A 192 -4.00 -11.64 17.19
C ASP A 192 -2.84 -11.48 16.20
N GLN A 193 -2.29 -10.27 16.15
CA GLN A 193 -1.22 -9.90 15.22
C GLN A 193 0.07 -10.69 15.47
N MET A 194 0.47 -10.84 16.74
CA MET A 194 1.71 -11.52 17.08
C MET A 194 1.57 -13.02 16.85
N LYS A 195 0.42 -13.61 17.19
CA LYS A 195 0.12 -15.01 16.85
C LYS A 195 0.18 -15.26 15.35
N MET A 196 -0.35 -14.34 14.54
CA MET A 196 -0.26 -14.44 13.09
C MET A 196 1.19 -14.31 12.60
N TYR A 197 1.93 -13.33 13.12
CA TYR A 197 3.34 -13.12 12.76
C TYR A 197 4.19 -14.36 13.06
N GLU A 198 4.13 -14.87 14.29
CA GLU A 198 4.87 -16.05 14.73
C GLU A 198 4.51 -17.29 13.89
N ALA A 199 3.21 -17.48 13.59
CA ALA A 199 2.76 -18.57 12.74
C ALA A 199 3.31 -18.46 11.31
N ILE A 200 3.38 -17.25 10.74
CA ILE A 200 3.97 -17.00 9.41
C ILE A 200 5.47 -17.33 9.43
N VAL A 201 6.20 -16.85 10.42
CA VAL A 201 7.63 -17.13 10.57
C VAL A 201 7.88 -18.65 10.67
N ASP A 202 7.18 -19.36 11.55
CA ASP A 202 7.29 -20.82 11.68
C ASP A 202 6.97 -21.54 10.36
N ALA A 203 5.85 -21.18 9.72
CA ALA A 203 5.41 -21.84 8.51
C ALA A 203 6.42 -21.68 7.37
N VAL A 204 6.97 -20.48 7.17
CA VAL A 204 7.94 -20.22 6.11
C VAL A 204 9.31 -20.83 6.43
N ASP A 205 9.76 -20.73 7.68
CA ASP A 205 11.05 -21.30 8.10
C ASP A 205 11.08 -22.82 7.93
N ARG A 206 9.97 -23.51 8.21
CA ARG A 206 9.83 -24.95 7.94
C ARG A 206 9.61 -25.26 6.47
N ALA A 207 8.91 -24.38 5.73
CA ALA A 207 8.60 -24.63 4.33
C ALA A 207 9.84 -24.55 3.42
N LYS A 208 10.88 -23.82 3.83
CA LYS A 208 12.14 -23.73 3.06
C LYS A 208 12.82 -25.10 2.89
N ASP A 209 12.59 -26.04 3.81
CA ASP A 209 13.18 -27.39 3.76
C ASP A 209 12.33 -28.38 2.92
N LEU A 210 11.17 -27.95 2.41
CA LEU A 210 10.32 -28.81 1.57
C LEU A 210 10.85 -28.94 0.13
N VAL A 211 11.58 -27.94 -0.34
CA VAL A 211 12.11 -27.80 -1.70
C VAL A 211 13.44 -27.07 -1.67
N ASP A 212 14.16 -27.00 -2.78
CA ASP A 212 15.48 -26.32 -2.84
C ASP A 212 15.30 -24.79 -2.88
N ILE A 213 15.28 -24.16 -1.71
CA ILE A 213 15.17 -22.71 -1.52
C ILE A 213 16.53 -22.14 -1.11
N ASP A 214 17.01 -21.13 -1.84
CA ASP A 214 18.28 -20.47 -1.54
C ASP A 214 18.18 -19.56 -0.30
N PHE A 215 17.10 -18.77 -0.19
CA PHE A 215 16.88 -17.89 0.97
C PHE A 215 15.42 -17.43 1.11
N ILE A 216 15.11 -16.85 2.28
CA ILE A 216 13.84 -16.22 2.60
C ILE A 216 14.00 -14.70 2.48
N VAL A 217 12.99 -14.01 1.95
CA VAL A 217 12.87 -12.56 2.03
C VAL A 217 11.97 -12.22 3.24
N PRO A 218 12.52 -11.77 4.38
CA PRO A 218 11.80 -11.64 5.66
C PRO A 218 10.97 -10.36 5.77
N ALA A 219 10.12 -10.07 4.77
CA ALA A 219 9.32 -8.84 4.74
C ALA A 219 8.37 -8.76 5.94
N GLY A 220 7.79 -9.88 6.37
CA GLY A 220 6.95 -9.96 7.57
C GLY A 220 7.63 -9.47 8.84
N THR A 221 8.87 -9.91 9.05
CA THR A 221 9.69 -9.47 10.20
C THR A 221 10.05 -7.99 10.10
N ALA A 222 10.38 -7.46 8.93
CA ALA A 222 10.66 -6.04 8.79
C ALA A 222 9.44 -5.16 9.08
N ILE A 223 8.25 -5.57 8.63
CA ILE A 223 7.01 -4.88 8.96
C ILE A 223 6.75 -4.95 10.48
N GLN A 224 7.02 -6.09 11.11
CA GLN A 224 6.87 -6.21 12.56
C GLN A 224 7.90 -5.36 13.34
N ASN A 225 9.12 -5.19 12.82
CA ASN A 225 10.11 -4.25 13.36
C ASN A 225 9.61 -2.81 13.27
N VAL A 226 9.12 -2.37 12.09
CA VAL A 226 8.54 -1.01 11.95
C VAL A 226 7.42 -0.76 12.94
N ARG A 227 6.57 -1.76 13.21
CA ARG A 227 5.47 -1.65 14.19
C ARG A 227 5.95 -1.37 15.61
N THR A 228 7.20 -1.67 15.95
CA THR A 228 7.73 -1.33 17.27
C THR A 228 8.29 0.09 17.34
N SER A 229 8.50 0.76 16.21
CA SER A 229 8.89 2.18 16.16
C SER A 229 7.71 3.11 16.47
N ILE A 230 7.96 4.42 16.41
CA ILE A 230 6.98 5.49 16.54
C ILE A 230 5.86 5.41 15.48
N ILE A 231 6.09 4.72 14.37
CA ILE A 231 5.10 4.47 13.32
C ILE A 231 3.92 3.64 13.87
N GLY A 232 4.21 2.72 14.80
CA GLY A 232 3.22 1.80 15.36
C GLY A 232 2.57 0.93 14.29
N ASP A 233 1.33 0.51 14.52
CA ASP A 233 0.58 -0.36 13.61
C ASP A 233 0.01 0.34 12.36
N ASN A 234 0.50 1.54 12.04
CA ASN A 234 0.07 2.34 10.88
C ASN A 234 0.86 1.99 9.61
N VAL A 235 1.01 0.70 9.33
CA VAL A 235 1.78 0.18 8.17
C VAL A 235 0.88 -0.43 7.09
N THR A 236 -0.43 -0.50 7.35
CA THR A 236 -1.43 -1.07 6.42
C THR A 236 -2.47 -0.01 6.00
N ARG A 237 -3.07 -0.16 4.81
CA ARG A 237 -4.12 0.76 4.30
C ARG A 237 -5.55 0.30 4.57
N ASP A 238 -5.73 -0.99 4.78
CA ASP A 238 -7.05 -1.64 4.92
C ASP A 238 -7.02 -2.76 5.97
N GLY A 239 -6.03 -2.73 6.86
CA GLY A 239 -5.82 -3.72 7.92
C GLY A 239 -5.03 -4.95 7.49
N TYR A 240 -4.65 -5.08 6.21
CA TYR A 240 -3.84 -6.23 5.76
C TYR A 240 -2.89 -5.94 4.60
N HIS A 241 -3.26 -5.12 3.61
CA HIS A 241 -2.33 -4.66 2.60
C HIS A 241 -1.50 -3.49 3.10
N LEU A 242 -0.24 -3.38 2.66
CA LEU A 242 0.65 -2.32 3.10
C LEU A 242 0.15 -0.94 2.63
N ASN A 243 0.37 0.08 3.45
CA ASN A 243 0.10 1.44 3.01
C ASN A 243 1.06 1.85 1.88
N ASN A 244 0.66 2.83 1.06
CA ASN A 244 1.47 3.31 -0.06
C ASN A 244 2.72 4.10 0.38
N GLY A 245 2.97 4.22 1.68
CA GLY A 245 4.12 4.90 2.25
C GLY A 245 5.11 3.89 2.83
N ILE A 246 5.36 4.02 4.14
CA ILE A 246 6.42 3.27 4.82
C ILE A 246 6.24 1.74 4.74
N GLY A 247 5.01 1.24 4.67
CA GLY A 247 4.74 -0.20 4.55
C GLY A 247 5.38 -0.78 3.29
N ARG A 248 4.96 -0.34 2.11
CA ARG A 248 5.50 -0.81 0.83
C ARG A 248 7.01 -0.55 0.70
N TYR A 249 7.47 0.61 1.16
CA TYR A 249 8.90 0.94 1.09
C TYR A 249 9.75 -0.01 1.96
N THR A 250 9.30 -0.35 3.16
CA THR A 250 9.99 -1.32 4.03
C THR A 250 10.08 -2.69 3.37
N ALA A 251 8.99 -3.18 2.77
CA ALA A 251 9.01 -4.46 2.06
C ALA A 251 10.01 -4.42 0.89
N ALA A 252 10.03 -3.35 0.10
CA ALA A 252 10.99 -3.17 -0.98
C ALA A 252 12.44 -3.12 -0.47
N CYS A 253 12.70 -2.48 0.68
CA CYS A 253 14.03 -2.42 1.29
C CYS A 253 14.58 -3.81 1.62
N VAL A 254 13.74 -4.69 2.20
CA VAL A 254 14.14 -6.07 2.50
C VAL A 254 14.41 -6.85 1.22
N TRP A 255 13.58 -6.68 0.20
CA TRP A 255 13.78 -7.34 -1.09
C TRP A 255 15.10 -6.94 -1.75
N PHE A 256 15.44 -5.64 -1.72
CA PHE A 256 16.72 -5.13 -2.22
C PHE A 256 17.90 -5.78 -1.50
N GLU A 257 17.91 -5.75 -0.16
CA GLU A 257 19.04 -6.25 0.62
C GLU A 257 19.16 -7.78 0.56
N ALA A 258 18.04 -8.51 0.59
CA ALA A 258 18.05 -9.97 0.46
C ALA A 258 18.64 -10.43 -0.87
N ILE A 259 18.36 -9.73 -1.96
CA ILE A 259 18.82 -10.09 -3.30
C ILE A 259 20.27 -9.67 -3.54
N THR A 260 20.64 -8.47 -3.11
CA THR A 260 21.97 -7.89 -3.41
C THR A 260 23.03 -8.24 -2.38
N GLY A 261 22.63 -8.57 -1.15
CA GLY A 261 23.51 -8.63 0.01
C GLY A 261 24.09 -7.27 0.42
N GLN A 262 23.69 -6.18 -0.24
CA GLN A 262 24.10 -4.82 0.12
C GLN A 262 23.14 -4.28 1.18
N SER A 263 23.68 -3.71 2.25
CA SER A 263 22.86 -3.05 3.26
C SER A 263 22.01 -1.96 2.61
N VAL A 264 20.72 -1.95 2.91
CA VAL A 264 19.79 -0.92 2.41
C VAL A 264 19.93 0.40 3.18
N ILE A 265 20.57 0.38 4.36
CA ILE A 265 20.84 1.59 5.15
C ILE A 265 21.73 2.53 4.35
N GLY A 266 21.25 3.75 4.13
CA GLY A 266 21.93 4.78 3.35
C GLY A 266 21.66 4.71 1.84
N ASN A 267 20.75 3.83 1.38
CA ASN A 267 20.27 3.91 0.00
C ASN A 267 19.59 5.27 -0.23
N SER A 268 19.97 5.98 -1.29
CA SER A 268 19.51 7.35 -1.55
C SER A 268 18.10 7.44 -2.13
N TYR A 269 17.51 6.32 -2.56
CA TYR A 269 16.13 6.32 -3.01
C TYR A 269 15.16 6.32 -1.82
N LYS A 270 14.21 7.25 -1.84
CA LYS A 270 13.03 7.25 -0.98
C LYS A 270 11.76 7.61 -1.78
N PRO A 271 10.57 7.14 -1.37
CA PRO A 271 9.31 7.52 -2.01
C PRO A 271 9.08 9.03 -1.96
N ALA A 272 8.44 9.57 -2.99
CA ALA A 272 8.04 10.98 -3.01
C ALA A 272 7.06 11.27 -1.86
N GLY A 273 7.32 12.35 -1.10
CA GLY A 273 6.54 12.72 0.07
C GLY A 273 6.87 11.96 1.36
N MET A 274 7.74 10.93 1.30
CA MET A 274 8.28 10.28 2.50
C MET A 274 9.44 11.10 3.08
N SER A 275 9.50 11.16 4.39
CA SER A 275 10.61 11.83 5.07
C SER A 275 11.86 11.00 5.22
N ASP A 276 12.97 11.69 5.46
CA ASP A 276 14.25 11.02 5.68
C ASP A 276 14.20 10.13 6.92
N TYR A 277 13.48 10.55 7.97
CA TYR A 277 13.34 9.75 9.19
C TYR A 277 12.48 8.49 8.98
N GLU A 278 11.35 8.58 8.27
CA GLU A 278 10.56 7.39 7.93
C GLU A 278 11.35 6.43 7.04
N ALA A 279 12.13 6.96 6.09
CA ALA A 279 13.00 6.17 5.25
C ALA A 279 14.10 5.49 6.09
N GLU A 280 14.71 6.21 7.03
CA GLU A 280 15.69 5.68 7.98
C GLU A 280 15.10 4.55 8.84
N ILE A 281 13.91 4.74 9.42
CA ILE A 281 13.19 3.71 10.16
C ILE A 281 13.00 2.46 9.30
N ALA A 282 12.48 2.63 8.08
CA ALA A 282 12.20 1.52 7.16
C ALA A 282 13.48 0.77 6.77
N GLN A 283 14.55 1.49 6.44
CA GLN A 283 15.84 0.90 6.07
C GLN A 283 16.46 0.13 7.24
N HIS A 284 16.47 0.71 8.44
CA HIS A 284 16.98 0.03 9.63
C HIS A 284 16.12 -1.17 10.03
N ALA A 285 14.79 -1.07 9.93
CA ALA A 285 13.88 -2.18 10.22
C ALA A 285 14.06 -3.33 9.22
N ALA A 286 14.27 -3.02 7.95
CA ALA A 286 14.57 -3.99 6.90
C ALA A 286 15.92 -4.68 7.13
N HIS A 287 16.98 -3.92 7.40
CA HIS A 287 18.30 -4.46 7.71
C HIS A 287 18.29 -5.35 8.96
N ALA A 288 17.56 -4.94 10.00
CA ALA A 288 17.36 -5.75 11.20
C ALA A 288 16.65 -7.07 10.89
N ALA A 289 15.66 -7.07 10.00
CA ALA A 289 15.00 -8.30 9.56
C ALA A 289 15.91 -9.20 8.72
N ILE A 290 16.84 -8.66 7.94
CA ILE A 290 17.83 -9.48 7.20
C ILE A 290 18.79 -10.17 8.16
N THR A 291 19.26 -9.45 9.19
CA THR A 291 20.21 -9.99 10.17
C THR A 291 19.54 -10.88 11.22
N THR A 292 18.27 -10.65 11.51
CA THR A 292 17.47 -11.36 12.52
C THR A 292 16.08 -11.74 11.95
N PRO A 293 15.99 -12.70 10.99
CA PRO A 293 14.80 -12.92 10.18
C PRO A 293 13.64 -13.68 10.83
N LEU A 294 13.86 -14.23 12.04
CA LEU A 294 12.92 -15.11 12.73
C LEU A 294 12.30 -14.49 13.99
N GLU A 295 12.70 -13.27 14.36
CA GLU A 295 12.16 -12.60 15.54
C GLU A 295 12.15 -11.09 15.36
N VAL A 296 11.29 -10.42 16.14
CA VAL A 296 11.15 -8.97 16.10
C VAL A 296 12.36 -8.31 16.75
N THR A 297 13.00 -7.42 16.01
CA THR A 297 13.99 -6.49 16.56
C THR A 297 13.29 -5.21 17.00
N ASP A 298 13.44 -4.85 18.27
CA ASP A 298 12.84 -3.63 18.78
C ASP A 298 13.58 -2.39 18.27
N MET A 299 12.88 -1.51 17.56
CA MET A 299 13.38 -0.24 17.03
C MET A 299 13.54 0.82 18.14
N VAL A 300 14.34 0.51 19.16
CA VAL A 300 14.51 1.32 20.40
C VAL A 300 14.96 2.76 20.14
N ASN A 301 15.72 3.00 19.08
CA ASN A 301 16.21 4.33 18.71
C ASN A 301 15.17 5.15 17.92
N TYR A 302 14.04 4.55 17.57
CA TYR A 302 13.01 5.15 16.74
C TYR A 302 11.65 5.14 17.45
N LYS A 303 11.67 5.24 18.79
CA LYS A 303 10.46 5.23 19.64
C LYS A 303 9.76 6.58 19.74
N ASP A 304 10.43 7.63 19.29
CA ASP A 304 9.89 8.95 19.08
C ASP A 304 10.30 9.46 17.69
N TRP A 305 9.77 10.60 17.28
CA TRP A 305 10.05 11.16 15.96
C TRP A 305 11.38 11.94 15.87
N GLY A 306 12.16 12.00 16.95
CA GLY A 306 13.26 12.96 17.06
C GLY A 306 12.79 14.42 16.94
N GLY A 307 13.76 15.33 16.83
CA GLY A 307 13.51 16.78 16.81
C GLY A 307 13.49 17.40 18.20
N SER A 308 13.45 18.73 18.27
CA SER A 308 13.29 19.43 19.55
C SER A 308 11.88 19.20 20.15
N PHE A 309 10.91 18.81 19.30
CA PHE A 309 9.47 18.87 19.59
C PHE A 309 9.01 20.27 20.03
N ASP A 310 9.86 21.27 19.80
CA ASP A 310 9.54 22.66 20.01
C ASP A 310 8.77 23.12 18.78
N PHE A 311 7.45 23.05 18.86
CA PHE A 311 6.59 23.74 17.90
C PHE A 311 6.83 25.25 18.04
N ILE A 312 7.68 25.81 17.17
CA ILE A 312 8.08 27.23 17.12
C ILE A 312 7.78 27.86 15.77
N ASP A 313 7.87 27.08 14.69
CA ASP A 313 7.61 27.49 13.32
C ASP A 313 6.19 27.08 12.87
N PRO A 314 5.58 27.79 11.90
CA PRO A 314 4.22 27.51 11.46
C PRO A 314 4.09 26.15 10.76
N ILE A 315 3.01 25.44 11.09
CA ILE A 315 2.52 24.27 10.35
C ILE A 315 1.47 24.75 9.35
N TYR A 316 1.65 24.33 8.11
CA TYR A 316 0.69 24.57 7.03
C TYR A 316 -0.01 23.27 6.63
N LEU A 317 -1.33 23.31 6.46
CA LEU A 317 -2.15 22.21 5.97
C LEU A 317 -2.87 22.61 4.69
N ASP A 318 -2.85 21.73 3.69
CA ASP A 318 -3.63 21.86 2.46
C ASP A 318 -4.73 20.80 2.40
N PHE A 319 -5.93 21.16 1.93
CA PHE A 319 -7.09 20.28 1.93
C PHE A 319 -7.52 19.92 0.51
N GLY A 320 -7.52 18.62 0.21
CA GLY A 320 -8.07 18.08 -1.04
C GLY A 320 -7.08 17.81 -2.16
N GLN A 321 -5.78 17.82 -1.85
CA GLN A 321 -4.78 17.22 -2.73
C GLN A 321 -4.74 15.70 -2.64
N ALA A 322 -4.18 15.08 -3.67
CA ALA A 322 -3.84 13.66 -3.64
C ALA A 322 -2.55 13.40 -2.83
N ALA A 323 -1.67 14.40 -2.73
CA ALA A 323 -0.46 14.42 -1.92
C ALA A 323 -0.14 15.88 -1.53
N GLY A 324 0.46 16.09 -0.36
CA GLY A 324 0.80 17.44 0.11
C GLY A 324 1.75 18.17 -0.83
N ALA A 325 1.58 19.49 -0.96
CA ALA A 325 2.54 20.32 -1.68
C ALA A 325 3.82 20.52 -0.86
N ASP A 326 4.94 20.87 -1.51
CA ASP A 326 6.19 21.15 -0.79
C ASP A 326 5.98 22.25 0.28
N GLY A 327 6.34 21.94 1.52
CA GLY A 327 6.13 22.82 2.68
C GLY A 327 4.70 22.78 3.27
N TRP A 328 3.83 21.88 2.79
CA TRP A 328 2.45 21.71 3.24
C TRP A 328 2.17 20.27 3.68
N ASN A 329 1.41 20.12 4.76
CA ASN A 329 0.90 18.84 5.20
C ASN A 329 -0.43 18.57 4.48
N GLY A 330 -0.40 17.61 3.53
CA GLY A 330 -1.55 17.29 2.70
C GLY A 330 -2.62 16.49 3.46
N VAL A 331 -3.78 17.10 3.66
CA VAL A 331 -4.99 16.40 4.10
C VAL A 331 -5.64 15.79 2.86
N THR A 332 -5.44 14.48 2.67
CA THR A 332 -5.72 13.78 1.40
C THR A 332 -7.04 13.01 1.38
N SER A 333 -7.67 12.79 2.54
CA SER A 333 -9.01 12.22 2.64
C SER A 333 -9.97 13.13 3.42
N PRO A 334 -11.19 13.39 2.92
CA PRO A 334 -12.19 14.19 3.64
C PRO A 334 -12.95 13.39 4.71
N LEU A 335 -12.61 12.12 4.93
CA LEU A 335 -13.34 11.20 5.78
C LEU A 335 -12.94 11.35 7.25
N ASP A 336 -13.88 11.05 8.14
CA ASP A 336 -13.61 10.87 9.56
C ASP A 336 -12.56 9.77 9.78
N GLY A 337 -11.71 9.98 10.78
CA GLY A 337 -10.58 9.10 11.11
C GLY A 337 -9.32 9.31 10.26
N PHE A 338 -9.36 10.10 9.18
CA PHE A 338 -8.13 10.51 8.50
C PHE A 338 -7.25 11.30 9.47
N SER A 339 -5.98 10.92 9.58
CA SER A 339 -5.03 11.55 10.49
C SER A 339 -3.66 11.73 9.84
N ILE A 340 -2.94 12.74 10.32
CA ILE A 340 -1.52 12.95 10.04
C ILE A 340 -0.84 13.00 11.39
N THR A 341 0.03 12.02 11.66
CA THR A 341 0.85 12.03 12.89
C THR A 341 2.06 12.91 12.68
N ASN A 342 2.36 13.72 13.68
CA ASN A 342 3.54 14.59 13.72
C ASN A 342 3.72 15.43 12.45
N LEU A 343 2.83 16.40 12.30
CA LEU A 343 2.87 17.43 11.29
C LEU A 343 4.25 18.09 11.24
N ARG A 344 4.66 18.44 10.03
CA ARG A 344 5.87 19.21 9.78
C ARG A 344 5.59 20.70 9.80
N ASP A 345 6.56 21.47 10.24
CA ASP A 345 6.59 22.90 9.98
C ASP A 345 6.97 23.20 8.52
N HIS A 346 7.01 24.49 8.18
CA HIS A 346 7.38 24.97 6.86
C HIS A 346 8.85 24.75 6.45
N HIS A 347 9.72 24.32 7.39
CA HIS A 347 11.09 23.92 7.13
C HIS A 347 11.22 22.40 6.92
N GLY A 348 10.15 21.64 7.14
CA GLY A 348 10.12 20.19 7.02
C GLY A 348 10.44 19.46 8.32
N GLU A 349 10.64 20.18 9.41
CA GLU A 349 10.97 19.64 10.73
C GLU A 349 9.70 19.17 11.45
N PHE A 350 9.85 18.10 12.23
CA PHE A 350 8.77 17.51 12.99
C PHE A 350 8.44 18.32 14.26
N THR A 351 7.14 18.57 14.49
CA THR A 351 6.69 19.51 15.52
C THR A 351 6.16 18.85 16.80
N GLY A 352 5.93 17.54 16.79
CA GLY A 352 5.19 16.80 17.81
C GLY A 352 3.66 16.94 17.72
N VAL A 353 3.16 17.90 16.93
CA VAL A 353 1.73 18.16 16.77
C VAL A 353 1.13 17.21 15.74
N SER A 354 0.00 16.60 16.05
CA SER A 354 -0.71 15.70 15.14
C SER A 354 -2.10 16.24 14.82
N PHE A 355 -2.68 15.72 13.74
CA PHE A 355 -3.97 16.16 13.20
C PHE A 355 -4.89 14.97 12.94
N VAL A 356 -6.20 15.15 13.15
CA VAL A 356 -7.23 14.18 12.77
C VAL A 356 -8.53 14.87 12.36
N ILE A 357 -9.24 14.29 11.40
CA ILE A 357 -10.64 14.65 11.09
C ILE A 357 -11.56 13.83 11.98
N GLU A 358 -12.31 14.49 12.86
CA GLU A 358 -13.27 13.83 13.77
C GLU A 358 -14.66 13.73 13.14
N GLU A 359 -15.08 14.78 12.43
CA GLU A 359 -16.33 14.79 11.66
C GLU A 359 -16.00 15.17 10.22
N ARG A 360 -16.34 14.26 9.30
CA ARG A 360 -16.00 14.33 7.89
C ARG A 360 -16.50 15.59 7.16
N PHE A 361 -15.93 15.80 5.98
CA PHE A 361 -16.46 16.69 4.96
C PHE A 361 -17.27 15.89 3.92
N ASN A 362 -17.96 16.59 3.01
CA ASN A 362 -18.71 15.95 1.92
C ASN A 362 -17.74 15.36 0.88
N GLY A 363 -16.85 16.21 0.36
CA GLY A 363 -15.88 15.84 -0.66
C GLY A 363 -14.93 16.98 -1.02
N VAL A 364 -14.29 16.86 -2.19
CA VAL A 364 -13.30 17.82 -2.70
C VAL A 364 -13.92 18.71 -3.78
N ASN A 365 -13.74 20.01 -3.65
CA ASN A 365 -13.98 20.99 -4.69
C ASN A 365 -12.64 21.44 -5.31
N THR A 366 -12.59 21.53 -6.63
CA THR A 366 -11.37 21.86 -7.41
C THR A 366 -11.39 23.24 -8.05
N ASP A 367 -12.42 24.03 -7.73
CA ASP A 367 -12.70 25.33 -8.34
C ASP A 367 -12.46 26.47 -7.35
N GLY A 368 -11.36 26.46 -6.60
CA GLY A 368 -10.86 27.63 -5.86
C GLY A 368 -10.22 28.66 -6.79
N VAL A 369 -9.98 29.88 -6.28
CA VAL A 369 -9.21 30.88 -7.04
C VAL A 369 -7.75 30.43 -7.12
N ALA A 370 -7.22 30.35 -8.34
CA ALA A 370 -5.90 29.77 -8.60
C ALA A 370 -4.72 30.64 -8.11
N GLN A 371 -4.89 31.96 -8.15
CA GLN A 371 -3.85 32.93 -7.82
C GLN A 371 -4.33 33.76 -6.63
N THR A 372 -3.57 33.73 -5.54
CA THR A 372 -3.95 34.36 -4.28
C THR A 372 -2.88 35.35 -3.83
N THR A 373 -3.28 36.32 -3.01
CA THR A 373 -2.38 37.28 -2.37
C THR A 373 -2.64 37.22 -0.88
N THR A 374 -1.97 36.28 -0.22
CA THR A 374 -2.14 35.97 1.21
C THR A 374 -0.76 35.79 1.85
N ASP A 375 -0.68 35.92 3.18
CA ASP A 375 0.58 35.65 3.91
C ASP A 375 0.93 34.15 3.99
N PHE A 376 0.03 33.28 3.52
CA PHE A 376 0.29 31.84 3.37
C PHE A 376 1.17 31.53 2.15
N ASN A 377 1.29 32.43 1.18
CA ASN A 377 2.05 32.24 -0.07
C ASN A 377 1.74 30.89 -0.77
N MET A 378 0.45 30.54 -0.85
CA MET A 378 0.01 29.25 -1.37
C MET A 378 0.36 29.07 -2.86
N PRO A 379 0.91 27.91 -3.28
CA PRO A 379 0.99 27.56 -4.69
C PRO A 379 -0.43 27.34 -5.27
N GLU A 380 -0.55 27.42 -6.60
CA GLU A 380 -1.84 27.21 -7.29
C GLU A 380 -2.46 25.86 -6.94
N SER A 381 -1.63 24.82 -6.77
CA SER A 381 -2.10 23.50 -6.37
C SER A 381 -2.94 23.61 -5.09
N VAL A 382 -2.39 24.17 -4.02
CA VAL A 382 -3.07 24.37 -2.73
C VAL A 382 -4.29 25.27 -2.88
N ALA A 383 -4.16 26.43 -3.52
CA ALA A 383 -5.22 27.45 -3.57
C ALA A 383 -6.52 26.98 -4.28
N ARG A 384 -6.41 26.06 -5.25
CA ARG A 384 -7.55 25.60 -6.06
C ARG A 384 -8.43 24.56 -5.41
N ARG A 385 -7.90 23.81 -4.44
CA ARG A 385 -8.58 22.66 -3.87
C ARG A 385 -9.09 22.97 -2.48
N SER A 386 -10.23 22.41 -2.14
CA SER A 386 -10.87 22.67 -0.86
C SER A 386 -11.75 21.50 -0.48
N TYR A 387 -11.84 21.20 0.81
CA TYR A 387 -12.97 20.44 1.32
C TYR A 387 -14.20 21.32 1.50
N PHE A 388 -15.37 20.71 1.38
CA PHE A 388 -16.64 21.39 1.57
C PHE A 388 -17.65 20.56 2.35
N GLY A 389 -18.56 21.24 3.05
CA GLY A 389 -19.80 20.68 3.58
C GLY A 389 -21.01 21.48 3.10
N ASN A 390 -22.22 21.10 3.51
CA ASN A 390 -23.47 21.53 2.90
C ASN A 390 -24.62 21.55 3.92
N ALA A 391 -24.68 22.57 4.77
CA ALA A 391 -25.52 22.55 5.97
C ALA A 391 -27.03 22.78 5.71
N GLY A 392 -27.41 23.29 4.54
CA GLY A 392 -28.78 23.72 4.23
C GLY A 392 -29.62 22.68 3.49
N GLY A 393 -28.99 21.62 3.00
CA GLY A 393 -29.67 20.57 2.25
C GLY A 393 -28.72 19.50 1.75
N ALA A 394 -29.26 18.32 1.45
CA ALA A 394 -28.46 17.20 0.99
C ALA A 394 -27.79 17.49 -0.36
N PHE A 395 -26.52 17.11 -0.49
CA PHE A 395 -25.74 17.20 -1.71
C PHE A 395 -24.89 15.93 -1.86
N GLY A 396 -24.86 15.34 -3.06
CA GLY A 396 -24.18 14.07 -3.26
C GLY A 396 -24.72 12.92 -2.39
N GLY A 397 -26.01 12.99 -2.00
CA GLY A 397 -26.65 11.99 -1.13
C GLY A 397 -26.37 12.15 0.37
N MET A 398 -25.66 13.20 0.78
CA MET A 398 -25.28 13.43 2.19
C MET A 398 -25.66 14.83 2.65
N LEU A 399 -25.97 14.97 3.95
CA LEU A 399 -26.12 16.26 4.63
C LEU A 399 -24.95 16.41 5.60
N ILE A 400 -24.07 17.38 5.36
CA ILE A 400 -22.92 17.68 6.23
C ILE A 400 -23.17 19.05 6.85
N GLU A 401 -23.73 19.06 8.06
CA GLU A 401 -24.11 20.29 8.78
C GLU A 401 -22.89 21.05 9.32
N LYS A 402 -21.85 20.31 9.70
CA LYS A 402 -20.55 20.82 10.14
C LYS A 402 -19.48 19.75 9.88
N SER A 403 -18.24 20.17 9.96
CA SER A 403 -17.07 19.28 9.97
C SER A 403 -16.17 19.66 11.13
N VAL A 404 -15.40 18.71 11.63
CA VAL A 404 -14.59 18.89 12.84
C VAL A 404 -13.23 18.27 12.62
N VAL A 405 -12.19 19.05 12.91
CA VAL A 405 -10.80 18.59 12.93
C VAL A 405 -10.20 18.85 14.31
N ARG A 406 -9.24 18.04 14.73
CA ARG A 406 -8.55 18.18 16.02
C ARG A 406 -7.05 18.12 15.83
N PHE A 407 -6.37 19.04 16.51
CA PHE A 407 -4.94 19.01 16.74
C PHE A 407 -4.67 18.47 18.13
N TYR A 408 -3.66 17.62 18.28
CA TYR A 408 -3.24 17.04 19.56
C TYR A 408 -1.72 16.94 19.65
N GLY A 409 -1.18 16.82 20.86
CA GLY A 409 0.27 16.93 21.10
C GLY A 409 0.74 18.39 21.23
N LEU A 410 -0.19 19.32 21.49
CA LEU A 410 0.14 20.72 21.78
C LEU A 410 0.50 20.89 23.26
N ASP A 411 1.31 21.89 23.58
CA ASP A 411 1.66 22.25 24.95
C ASP A 411 0.48 23.00 25.62
N PRO A 412 -0.14 22.43 26.68
CA PRO A 412 -1.28 23.06 27.36
C PRO A 412 -0.96 24.40 28.03
N GLU A 413 0.32 24.73 28.25
CA GLU A 413 0.73 26.00 28.85
C GLU A 413 0.99 27.09 27.80
N LYS A 414 1.01 26.75 26.50
CA LYS A 414 1.16 27.70 25.40
C LYS A 414 -0.19 28.10 24.80
N SER A 415 -0.15 29.10 23.94
CA SER A 415 -1.29 29.52 23.11
C SER A 415 -0.91 29.48 21.65
N TYR A 416 -1.90 29.28 20.78
CA TYR A 416 -1.71 29.08 19.36
C TYR A 416 -2.65 29.97 18.55
N ASP A 417 -2.14 30.45 17.41
CA ASP A 417 -2.91 31.18 16.42
C ASP A 417 -3.28 30.23 15.27
N LEU A 418 -4.57 30.09 15.02
CA LEU A 418 -5.11 29.25 13.96
C LEU A 418 -5.73 30.15 12.89
N CYS A 419 -5.19 30.12 11.69
CA CYS A 419 -5.63 30.94 10.56
C CYS A 419 -6.16 30.04 9.44
N TYR A 420 -7.22 30.49 8.77
CA TYR A 420 -7.96 29.73 7.79
C TYR A 420 -8.10 30.50 6.49
N TYR A 421 -7.96 29.78 5.39
CA TYR A 421 -8.30 30.25 4.06
C TYR A 421 -9.27 29.26 3.41
N GLY A 422 -10.25 29.80 2.69
CA GLY A 422 -11.24 29.03 1.94
C GLY A 422 -11.64 29.78 0.69
N SER A 423 -11.78 29.06 -0.42
CA SER A 423 -12.12 29.66 -1.72
C SER A 423 -13.04 28.77 -2.55
N ARG A 424 -14.08 29.38 -3.12
CA ARG A 424 -14.88 28.86 -4.22
C ARG A 424 -15.02 29.95 -5.28
N ASN A 425 -14.39 29.77 -6.42
CA ASN A 425 -14.35 30.73 -7.53
C ASN A 425 -15.64 30.71 -8.37
N ASN A 426 -15.86 31.74 -9.19
CA ASN A 426 -16.97 31.90 -10.13
C ASN A 426 -18.38 31.67 -9.53
N VAL A 427 -18.64 32.26 -8.36
CA VAL A 427 -19.95 32.21 -7.69
C VAL A 427 -20.45 33.62 -7.36
N SER A 428 -21.76 33.82 -7.32
CA SER A 428 -22.36 35.14 -7.02
C SER A 428 -23.00 35.22 -5.64
N ASP A 429 -23.24 34.08 -5.00
CA ASP A 429 -23.78 33.95 -3.64
C ASP A 429 -22.67 34.09 -2.58
N ASN A 430 -23.03 34.50 -1.35
CA ASN A 430 -22.12 34.54 -0.21
C ASN A 430 -22.04 33.15 0.43
N ARG A 431 -20.83 32.58 0.51
CA ARG A 431 -20.58 31.28 1.14
C ARG A 431 -19.80 31.41 2.43
N GLU A 432 -20.19 32.40 3.23
CA GLU A 432 -19.58 32.63 4.55
C GLU A 432 -19.45 31.31 5.32
N THR A 433 -18.24 31.06 5.80
CA THR A 433 -17.86 29.90 6.58
C THR A 433 -17.41 30.39 7.94
N PHE A 434 -17.90 29.77 9.01
CA PHE A 434 -17.36 29.99 10.34
C PHE A 434 -16.30 28.94 10.67
N TYR A 435 -15.33 29.34 11.47
CA TYR A 435 -14.33 28.47 12.07
C TYR A 435 -14.30 28.77 13.57
N THR A 436 -14.62 27.77 14.38
CA THR A 436 -14.59 27.86 15.84
C THR A 436 -13.48 26.97 16.37
N ALA A 437 -12.42 27.58 16.89
CA ALA A 437 -11.34 26.87 17.57
C ALA A 437 -11.64 26.80 19.08
N LYS A 438 -11.49 25.61 19.65
CA LYS A 438 -11.81 25.31 21.04
C LYS A 438 -10.73 24.44 21.67
N GLY A 439 -10.14 24.94 22.75
CA GLY A 439 -9.35 24.18 23.71
C GLY A 439 -9.84 24.52 25.13
N ALA A 440 -8.96 25.03 25.99
CA ALA A 440 -9.35 25.60 27.28
C ALA A 440 -10.14 26.93 27.13
N ASN A 441 -9.96 27.64 26.01
CA ASN A 441 -10.79 28.76 25.60
C ASN A 441 -11.35 28.53 24.19
N GLU A 442 -12.29 29.38 23.77
CA GLU A 442 -13.01 29.23 22.50
C GLU A 442 -13.07 30.58 21.77
N LYS A 443 -12.80 30.59 20.46
CA LYS A 443 -13.03 31.75 19.59
C LYS A 443 -13.58 31.32 18.25
N THR A 444 -14.39 32.18 17.65
CA THR A 444 -14.97 31.99 16.31
C THR A 444 -14.53 33.12 15.40
N THR A 445 -14.24 32.79 14.14
CA THR A 445 -14.00 33.75 13.07
C THR A 445 -14.84 33.39 11.84
N LEU A 446 -15.04 34.35 10.95
CA LEU A 446 -15.91 34.24 9.76
C LEU A 446 -15.12 34.62 8.51
N LEU A 447 -15.31 33.88 7.43
CA LEU A 447 -14.70 34.15 6.13
C LEU A 447 -15.72 33.97 5.01
N ASN A 448 -15.90 34.99 4.16
CA ASN A 448 -16.59 34.79 2.89
C ASN A 448 -15.67 34.07 1.92
N THR A 449 -15.94 32.80 1.64
CA THR A 449 -15.10 32.00 0.74
C THR A 449 -15.45 32.20 -0.73
N SER A 450 -16.48 32.98 -1.07
CA SER A 450 -16.89 33.21 -2.45
C SER A 450 -15.91 34.12 -3.20
N ASN A 451 -15.30 33.58 -4.25
CA ASN A 451 -14.26 34.24 -5.06
C ASN A 451 -13.10 34.81 -4.22
N ASN A 452 -12.89 34.28 -3.01
CA ASN A 452 -11.85 34.78 -2.13
C ASN A 452 -10.48 34.50 -2.76
N SER A 453 -9.64 35.53 -2.81
CA SER A 453 -8.26 35.47 -3.28
C SER A 453 -7.27 36.16 -2.35
N THR A 454 -7.74 36.78 -1.27
CA THR A 454 -6.93 37.68 -0.41
C THR A 454 -7.14 37.47 1.08
N ASP A 455 -8.35 37.09 1.50
CA ASP A 455 -8.74 37.22 2.89
C ASP A 455 -8.45 35.94 3.66
N ILE A 456 -7.88 36.10 4.85
CA ILE A 456 -7.65 35.05 5.84
C ILE A 456 -8.40 35.43 7.11
N ALA A 457 -8.98 34.43 7.77
CA ALA A 457 -9.65 34.61 9.05
C ALA A 457 -8.87 33.83 10.13
N CYS A 458 -8.62 34.43 11.29
CA CYS A 458 -7.86 33.76 12.37
C CYS A 458 -8.62 33.73 13.70
N THR A 459 -8.39 32.66 14.46
CA THR A 459 -8.69 32.52 15.88
C THR A 459 -7.37 32.52 16.65
N ASN A 460 -6.96 33.70 17.13
CA ASN A 460 -5.66 33.90 17.78
C ASN A 460 -5.70 33.56 19.27
N GLY A 461 -4.59 33.12 19.86
CA GLY A 461 -4.45 32.91 21.30
C GLY A 461 -5.38 31.82 21.86
N ILE A 462 -5.49 30.70 21.15
CA ILE A 462 -6.22 29.53 21.63
C ILE A 462 -5.28 28.69 22.49
N ARG A 463 -5.66 28.48 23.75
CA ARG A 463 -4.95 27.59 24.67
C ARG A 463 -5.52 26.19 24.51
N PRO A 464 -4.69 25.15 24.32
CA PRO A 464 -5.19 23.77 24.30
C PRO A 464 -5.93 23.39 25.58
N ASN A 465 -6.74 22.34 25.52
CA ASN A 465 -7.31 21.73 26.73
C ASN A 465 -6.20 21.06 27.58
N ALA A 466 -6.59 20.46 28.72
CA ALA A 466 -5.64 19.80 29.62
C ALA A 466 -4.90 18.60 28.98
N ASP A 467 -5.46 18.03 27.91
CA ASP A 467 -4.90 16.90 27.16
C ASP A 467 -4.01 17.37 25.98
N GLY A 468 -3.78 18.68 25.84
CA GLY A 468 -2.95 19.23 24.77
C GLY A 468 -3.66 19.26 23.42
N GLU A 469 -4.98 19.48 23.42
CA GLU A 469 -5.80 19.43 22.21
C GLU A 469 -6.51 20.76 21.88
N ILE A 470 -6.67 21.02 20.59
CA ILE A 470 -7.52 22.07 20.04
C ILE A 470 -8.40 21.47 18.95
N THR A 471 -9.72 21.60 19.10
CA THR A 471 -10.71 21.22 18.08
C THR A 471 -11.13 22.44 17.28
N VAL A 472 -11.22 22.31 15.96
CA VAL A 472 -11.77 23.33 15.05
C VAL A 472 -13.07 22.79 14.42
N THR A 473 -14.17 23.46 14.73
CA THR A 473 -15.48 23.20 14.09
C THR A 473 -15.68 24.17 12.93
N ILE A 474 -16.07 23.63 11.78
CA ILE A 474 -16.22 24.35 10.52
C ILE A 474 -17.65 24.18 10.03
N GLY A 475 -18.30 25.25 9.61
CA GLY A 475 -19.67 25.19 9.11
C GLY A 475 -20.13 26.46 8.41
N ALA A 476 -21.39 26.48 7.97
CA ALA A 476 -21.96 27.64 7.28
C ALA A 476 -22.17 28.82 8.23
N GLY A 477 -21.57 29.96 7.89
CA GLY A 477 -21.70 31.21 8.63
C GLY A 477 -23.11 31.81 8.57
N PRO A 478 -23.45 32.73 9.50
CA PRO A 478 -24.78 33.34 9.57
C PRO A 478 -25.15 34.16 8.33
N ASN A 479 -24.17 34.74 7.62
CA ASN A 479 -24.40 35.54 6.42
C ASN A 479 -24.32 34.71 5.12
N ASN A 480 -24.19 33.38 5.22
CA ASN A 480 -24.16 32.50 4.06
C ASN A 480 -25.52 32.55 3.32
N THR A 481 -25.53 33.03 2.09
CA THR A 481 -26.74 33.18 1.25
C THR A 481 -26.92 32.05 0.25
N ASN A 482 -26.01 31.07 0.24
CA ASN A 482 -26.16 29.87 -0.59
C ASN A 482 -27.35 29.02 -0.11
N GLY A 483 -28.19 28.55 -1.05
CA GLY A 483 -29.36 27.73 -0.73
C GLY A 483 -29.04 26.41 -0.05
N THR A 484 -27.92 25.77 -0.41
CA THR A 484 -27.43 24.53 0.21
C THR A 484 -26.53 24.80 1.42
N LYS A 485 -26.24 26.07 1.72
CA LYS A 485 -25.30 26.50 2.78
C LYS A 485 -23.95 25.80 2.69
N PHE A 486 -23.34 25.84 1.50
CA PHE A 486 -21.98 25.33 1.34
C PHE A 486 -21.00 26.13 2.18
N PHE A 487 -20.06 25.43 2.83
CA PHE A 487 -18.93 26.00 3.56
C PHE A 487 -17.63 25.30 3.11
N TYR A 488 -16.50 25.99 3.21
CA TYR A 488 -15.24 25.54 2.60
C TYR A 488 -14.04 25.73 3.50
N ILE A 489 -13.07 24.82 3.40
CA ILE A 489 -11.70 25.03 3.87
C ILE A 489 -10.72 24.61 2.77
N THR A 490 -9.81 25.50 2.41
CA THR A 490 -8.78 25.28 1.38
C THR A 490 -7.44 24.98 2.04
N SER A 491 -7.08 25.79 3.03
CA SER A 491 -5.81 25.67 3.74
C SER A 491 -5.90 26.26 5.14
N MET A 492 -4.97 25.84 5.99
CA MET A 492 -4.89 26.26 7.38
C MET A 492 -3.44 26.46 7.80
N ARG A 493 -3.19 27.46 8.65
CA ARG A 493 -1.94 27.64 9.39
C ARG A 493 -2.23 27.51 10.88
N ILE A 494 -1.41 26.75 11.59
CA ILE A 494 -1.31 26.80 13.06
C ILE A 494 0.12 27.17 13.43
N GLN A 495 0.28 28.05 14.41
CA GLN A 495 1.58 28.47 14.92
C GLN A 495 1.45 28.86 16.40
N PRO A 496 2.53 28.85 17.20
CA PRO A 496 2.53 29.44 18.52
C PRO A 496 2.17 30.93 18.47
N SER A 497 1.38 31.40 19.42
CA SER A 497 1.14 32.84 19.60
C SER A 497 2.42 33.50 20.13
N ASN A 498 2.73 34.69 19.60
CA ASN A 498 3.84 35.52 20.06
C ASN A 498 3.62 36.13 21.46
#